data_AF-A0A9D4I632-F1
#
_entry.id   AF-A0A9D4I632-F1
#
_cell.length_a   1.000
_cell.length_b   1.000
_cell.length_c   1.000
_cell.angle_alpha   90.00
_cell.angle_beta   90.00
_cell.angle_gamma   90.00
#
_symmetry.space_group_name_H-M   'P 1'
#
loop_
_entity.id
_entity.type
_entity.pdbx_description
1 polymer ?
#
loop_
_entity_poly.entity_id
_entity_poly.type
_entity_poly.pdbx_seq_one_letter_code
_entity_poly.pdbx_strand_id
1 'polypeptide(L)'
;MYFKTPRKCQCFGVCCESSGTQIFYLVDEAFQSVGKGANSVTSMLHHHFSHLGYGERNVVLHMDNCSGQNKNNAVIGYGMWRVLTGLHDSIEFSNMEAGHTKFSPDWHFGLWKVRWRNTTVNTLEDVVETVRLSSRNGHNIPHLVQDPENPVQFYNWTEFLKPVFKPIPNLLSYHHFRMTSDKPGIVYVRRYASDAEEAVKILKKDSFVLNGMPPQLEPLGLSAERQWYLHD
;
A
#
# COMPACT_ATOMS: atom_id res chain seq x y z
N MET A 1 18.33 -29.45 -18.87
CA MET A 1 17.01 -28.78 -18.82
C MET A 1 17.25 -27.39 -18.24
N TYR A 2 17.06 -26.33 -19.02
CA TYR A 2 17.20 -24.96 -18.52
C TYR A 2 15.82 -24.49 -18.07
N PHE A 3 15.68 -24.13 -16.79
CA PHE A 3 14.45 -23.55 -16.27
C PHE A 3 14.43 -22.06 -16.64
N LYS A 4 13.46 -21.64 -17.48
CA LYS A 4 13.23 -20.22 -17.72
C LYS A 4 12.50 -19.61 -16.52
N THR A 5 12.84 -18.38 -16.16
CA THR A 5 12.24 -17.59 -15.09
C THR A 5 11.06 -16.80 -15.66
N PRO A 6 9.81 -17.08 -15.25
CA PRO A 6 8.63 -16.38 -15.75
C PRO A 6 8.69 -14.87 -15.48
N ARG A 7 7.87 -14.10 -16.22
CA ARG A 7 7.63 -12.69 -15.95
C ARG A 7 7.06 -12.51 -14.53
N LYS A 8 7.52 -11.51 -13.80
CA LYS A 8 7.08 -11.26 -12.43
C LYS A 8 5.83 -10.37 -12.42
N CYS A 9 4.90 -10.66 -11.53
CA CYS A 9 3.79 -9.76 -11.20
C CYS A 9 3.76 -9.62 -9.68
N GLN A 10 3.94 -8.40 -9.19
CA GLN A 10 3.78 -8.11 -7.77
C GLN A 10 2.31 -7.84 -7.48
N CYS A 11 1.83 -8.28 -6.32
CA CYS A 11 0.44 -8.12 -5.92
C CYS A 11 0.37 -7.37 -4.58
N PHE A 12 -0.55 -6.42 -4.47
CA PHE A 12 -0.86 -5.71 -3.23
C PHE A 12 -2.37 -5.66 -3.02
N GLY A 13 -2.83 -5.99 -1.81
CA GLY A 13 -4.25 -6.10 -1.50
C GLY A 13 -4.70 -4.98 -0.57
N VAL A 14 -5.78 -4.29 -0.93
CA VAL A 14 -6.52 -3.40 -0.01
C VAL A 14 -7.92 -3.97 0.15
N CYS A 15 -8.23 -4.43 1.37
CA CYS A 15 -9.52 -5.02 1.71
C CYS A 15 -10.38 -4.00 2.45
N CYS A 16 -11.63 -3.83 1.99
CA CYS A 16 -12.66 -3.05 2.65
C CYS A 16 -13.59 -4.03 3.38
N GLU A 17 -13.43 -4.16 4.69
CA GLU A 17 -14.16 -5.17 5.48
C GLU A 17 -15.68 -4.93 5.48
N SER A 18 -16.13 -3.68 5.45
CA SER A 18 -17.57 -3.35 5.42
C SER A 18 -18.26 -3.84 4.14
N SER A 19 -17.56 -3.86 3.02
CA SER A 19 -18.08 -4.41 1.75
C SER A 19 -17.69 -5.88 1.53
N GLY A 20 -16.72 -6.39 2.30
CA GLY A 20 -16.13 -7.71 2.09
C GLY A 20 -15.39 -7.83 0.75
N THR A 21 -14.96 -6.72 0.15
CA THR A 21 -14.25 -6.72 -1.15
C THR A 21 -12.77 -6.41 -0.95
N GLN A 22 -11.92 -7.01 -1.79
CA GLN A 22 -10.50 -6.70 -1.89
C GLN A 22 -10.14 -6.26 -3.30
N ILE A 23 -9.52 -5.09 -3.39
CA ILE A 23 -8.82 -4.64 -4.57
C ILE A 23 -7.44 -5.29 -4.59
N PHE A 24 -7.13 -6.01 -5.66
CA PHE A 24 -5.82 -6.58 -5.95
C PHE A 24 -5.10 -5.71 -6.97
N TYR A 25 -4.19 -4.89 -6.49
CA TYR A 25 -3.25 -4.17 -7.34
C TYR A 25 -2.24 -5.14 -7.93
N LEU A 26 -2.24 -5.25 -9.26
CA LEU A 26 -1.33 -6.09 -10.03
C LEU A 26 -0.29 -5.19 -10.69
N VAL A 27 0.96 -5.35 -10.27
CA VAL A 27 2.11 -4.55 -10.70
C VAL A 27 2.98 -5.39 -11.61
N ASP A 28 2.99 -5.05 -12.88
CA ASP A 28 3.83 -5.70 -13.88
C ASP A 28 5.33 -5.51 -13.59
N GLU A 29 6.17 -6.47 -14.01
CA GLU A 29 7.63 -6.41 -13.85
C GLU A 29 8.24 -5.12 -14.41
N ALA A 30 7.70 -4.55 -15.50
CA ALA A 30 8.17 -3.29 -16.07
C ALA A 30 7.97 -2.10 -15.12
N PHE A 31 6.94 -2.19 -14.26
CA PHE A 31 6.56 -1.17 -13.28
C PHE A 31 7.11 -1.47 -11.88
N GLN A 32 7.73 -2.63 -11.64
CA GLN A 32 8.33 -2.98 -10.34
C GLN A 32 9.52 -2.07 -9.97
N SER A 33 10.10 -1.38 -10.94
CA SER A 33 11.13 -0.37 -10.71
C SER A 33 10.57 0.94 -10.12
N VAL A 34 9.25 1.15 -10.21
CA VAL A 34 8.57 2.40 -9.84
C VAL A 34 8.21 2.41 -8.37
N GLY A 35 9.05 3.11 -7.60
CA GLY A 35 8.97 3.08 -6.15
C GLY A 35 9.46 1.73 -5.62
N LYS A 36 10.34 1.77 -4.62
CA LYS A 36 10.66 0.59 -3.83
C LYS A 36 10.01 0.75 -2.46
N GLY A 37 9.51 -0.36 -1.92
CA GLY A 37 9.04 -0.39 -0.54
C GLY A 37 7.85 0.56 -0.30
N ALA A 38 8.07 1.56 0.54
CA ALA A 38 7.04 2.48 1.02
C ALA A 38 6.38 3.33 -0.08
N ASN A 39 7.13 3.79 -1.09
CA ASN A 39 6.60 4.69 -2.12
C ASN A 39 5.49 4.01 -2.95
N SER A 40 5.67 2.74 -3.32
CA SER A 40 4.70 1.98 -4.12
C SER A 40 3.44 1.68 -3.32
N VAL A 41 3.61 1.20 -2.08
CA VAL A 41 2.49 0.96 -1.16
C VAL A 41 1.68 2.24 -0.95
N THR A 42 2.36 3.34 -0.63
CA THR A 42 1.71 4.62 -0.37
C THR A 42 0.97 5.13 -1.60
N SER A 43 1.54 4.96 -2.79
CA SER A 43 0.90 5.36 -4.05
C SER A 43 -0.33 4.53 -4.37
N MET A 44 -0.29 3.20 -4.20
CA MET A 44 -1.45 2.33 -4.38
C MET A 44 -2.54 2.61 -3.33
N LEU A 45 -2.15 2.87 -2.08
CA LEU A 45 -3.07 3.27 -1.03
C LEU A 45 -3.69 4.65 -1.30
N HIS A 46 -2.91 5.59 -1.82
CA HIS A 46 -3.40 6.90 -2.25
C HIS A 46 -4.39 6.82 -3.40
N HIS A 47 -4.06 6.02 -4.41
CA HIS A 47 -4.97 5.72 -5.50
C HIS A 47 -6.27 5.10 -4.99
N HIS A 48 -6.19 4.11 -4.09
CA HIS A 48 -7.36 3.49 -3.48
C HIS A 48 -8.27 4.53 -2.85
N PHE A 49 -7.75 5.35 -1.94
CA PHE A 49 -8.55 6.35 -1.25
C PHE A 49 -9.12 7.44 -2.17
N SER A 50 -8.43 7.75 -3.27
CA SER A 50 -8.84 8.84 -4.16
C SER A 50 -9.90 8.40 -5.18
N HIS A 51 -9.88 7.14 -5.61
CA HIS A 51 -10.71 6.67 -6.73
C HIS A 51 -11.62 5.48 -6.38
N LEU A 52 -11.24 4.67 -5.39
CA LEU A 52 -11.94 3.43 -5.02
C LEU A 52 -12.51 3.45 -3.61
N GLY A 53 -12.21 4.50 -2.84
CA GLY A 53 -12.75 4.74 -1.50
C GLY A 53 -14.21 5.16 -1.54
N TYR A 54 -14.84 5.19 -0.37
CA TYR A 54 -16.24 5.57 -0.19
C TYR A 54 -16.38 7.04 0.29
N GLY A 55 -15.31 7.84 0.19
CA GLY A 55 -15.27 9.21 0.72
C GLY A 55 -15.13 9.25 2.25
N GLU A 56 -14.62 8.19 2.84
CA GLU A 56 -14.39 8.08 4.27
C GLU A 56 -13.46 9.19 4.78
N ARG A 57 -13.78 9.75 5.95
CA ARG A 57 -12.94 10.77 6.62
C ARG A 57 -12.19 10.22 7.83
N ASN A 58 -12.64 9.09 8.36
CA ASN A 58 -12.09 8.42 9.52
C ASN A 58 -11.80 6.97 9.13
N VAL A 59 -10.54 6.55 9.23
CA VAL A 59 -10.13 5.21 8.76
C VAL A 59 -9.26 4.51 9.78
N VAL A 60 -9.53 3.23 9.97
CA VAL A 60 -8.66 2.30 10.68
C VAL A 60 -8.13 1.29 9.65
N LEU A 61 -6.81 1.27 9.47
CA LEU A 61 -6.12 0.40 8.55
C LEU A 61 -5.35 -0.68 9.32
N HIS A 62 -5.73 -1.93 9.07
CA HIS A 62 -4.96 -3.09 9.51
C HIS A 62 -3.91 -3.42 8.47
N MET A 63 -2.63 -3.43 8.88
CA MET A 63 -1.50 -3.65 7.99
C MET A 63 -0.60 -4.75 8.51
N ASP A 64 0.12 -5.41 7.61
CA ASP A 64 1.18 -6.33 8.02
C ASP A 64 2.34 -5.57 8.72
N ASN A 65 3.23 -6.32 9.37
CA ASN A 65 4.38 -5.77 10.09
C ASN A 65 5.64 -5.67 9.19
N CYS A 66 5.49 -5.47 7.88
CA CYS A 66 6.61 -5.40 6.95
C CYS A 66 7.28 -4.02 7.02
N SER A 67 8.46 -3.95 7.67
CA SER A 67 9.21 -2.70 7.86
C SER A 67 9.60 -2.02 6.54
N GLY A 68 9.95 -2.81 5.52
CA GLY A 68 10.36 -2.28 4.21
C GLY A 68 9.23 -1.66 3.40
N GLN A 69 7.97 -1.95 3.72
CA GLN A 69 6.81 -1.62 2.89
C GLN A 69 5.73 -0.86 3.66
N ASN A 70 5.18 -1.46 4.71
CA ASN A 70 3.97 -0.98 5.36
C ASN A 70 4.25 -0.27 6.70
N LYS A 71 5.27 -0.72 7.45
CA LYS A 71 5.62 -0.16 8.77
C LYS A 71 6.90 0.67 8.73
N ASN A 72 6.80 1.88 8.19
CA ASN A 72 7.90 2.83 8.14
C ASN A 72 7.42 4.28 8.25
N ASN A 73 8.37 5.19 8.48
CA ASN A 73 8.09 6.62 8.65
C ASN A 73 7.42 7.28 7.44
N ALA A 74 7.62 6.77 6.22
CA ALA A 74 6.99 7.34 5.03
C ALA A 74 5.49 7.04 5.00
N VAL A 75 5.07 5.81 5.30
CA VAL A 75 3.63 5.43 5.37
C VAL A 75 2.93 6.18 6.51
N ILE A 76 3.54 6.24 7.70
CA ILE A 76 2.97 6.99 8.83
C ILE A 76 2.92 8.49 8.52
N GLY A 77 3.98 9.05 7.93
CA GLY A 77 4.04 10.43 7.48
C GLY A 77 2.99 10.74 6.41
N TYR A 78 2.69 9.80 5.52
CA TYR A 78 1.62 9.94 4.54
C TYR A 78 0.24 10.02 5.20
N GLY A 79 -0.03 9.21 6.23
CA GLY A 79 -1.26 9.34 7.02
C GLY A 79 -1.39 10.74 7.61
N MET A 80 -0.33 11.24 8.24
CA MET A 80 -0.32 12.62 8.75
C MET A 80 -0.51 13.65 7.63
N TRP A 81 0.14 13.51 6.49
CA TRP A 81 -0.03 14.41 5.33
C TRP A 81 -1.49 14.47 4.87
N ARG A 82 -2.20 13.33 4.85
CA ARG A 82 -3.63 13.30 4.49
C ARG A 82 -4.52 14.00 5.49
N VAL A 83 -4.20 13.90 6.78
CA VAL A 83 -4.90 14.63 7.82
C VAL A 83 -4.65 16.14 7.68
N LEU A 84 -3.39 16.54 7.48
CA LEU A 84 -3.01 17.95 7.34
C LEU A 84 -3.56 18.62 6.07
N THR A 85 -3.78 17.86 5.01
CA THR A 85 -4.39 18.34 3.76
C THR A 85 -5.91 18.29 3.77
N GLY A 86 -6.54 17.86 4.88
CA GLY A 86 -7.98 17.81 5.04
C GLY A 86 -8.68 16.70 4.25
N LEU A 87 -7.90 15.80 3.64
CA LEU A 87 -8.43 14.62 2.95
C LEU A 87 -9.10 13.68 3.96
N HIS A 88 -8.55 13.57 5.17
CA HIS A 88 -9.10 12.80 6.29
C HIS A 88 -9.12 13.62 7.58
N ASP A 89 -10.07 13.31 8.46
CA ASP A 89 -10.12 13.83 9.83
C ASP A 89 -9.29 12.96 10.78
N SER A 90 -9.29 11.65 10.58
CA SER A 90 -8.46 10.73 11.35
C SER A 90 -8.01 9.51 10.55
N ILE A 91 -6.80 9.04 10.87
CA ILE A 91 -6.25 7.79 10.36
C ILE A 91 -5.60 7.05 11.53
N GLU A 92 -5.97 5.78 11.69
CA GLU A 92 -5.30 4.85 12.59
C GLU A 92 -4.68 3.71 11.79
N PHE A 93 -3.39 3.49 11.97
CA PHE A 93 -2.66 2.35 11.47
C PHE A 93 -2.48 1.35 12.60
N SER A 94 -2.98 0.13 12.42
CA SER A 94 -2.81 -0.99 13.33
C SER A 94 -2.02 -2.10 12.65
N ASN A 95 -0.76 -2.24 13.03
CA ASN A 95 0.12 -3.28 12.52
C ASN A 95 -0.04 -4.57 13.33
N MET A 96 -0.20 -5.69 12.64
CA MET A 96 -0.33 -7.00 13.28
C MET A 96 0.98 -7.44 13.96
N GLU A 97 0.88 -8.13 15.09
CA GLU A 97 2.05 -8.75 15.73
C GLU A 97 2.61 -9.90 14.87
N ALA A 98 3.92 -10.07 14.90
CA ALA A 98 4.58 -11.15 14.16
C ALA A 98 4.10 -12.51 14.69
N GLY A 99 3.62 -13.39 13.80
CA GLY A 99 3.11 -14.72 14.15
C GLY A 99 1.59 -14.83 14.30
N HIS A 100 0.87 -13.71 14.42
CA HIS A 100 -0.60 -13.66 14.47
C HIS A 100 -1.21 -13.11 13.17
N THR A 101 -0.63 -13.50 12.03
CA THR A 101 -0.96 -13.03 10.67
C THR A 101 -2.18 -13.76 10.11
N LYS A 102 -3.37 -13.45 10.64
CA LYS A 102 -4.65 -13.77 10.00
C LYS A 102 -5.50 -12.52 10.00
N PHE A 103 -5.51 -11.83 8.88
CA PHE A 103 -6.34 -10.65 8.63
C PHE A 103 -7.06 -10.81 7.29
N SER A 104 -8.08 -9.99 7.04
CA SER A 104 -9.00 -10.16 5.91
C SER A 104 -8.28 -10.32 4.56
N PRO A 105 -7.23 -9.54 4.23
CA PRO A 105 -6.44 -9.77 3.03
C PRO A 105 -5.84 -11.17 2.85
N ASP A 106 -5.36 -11.82 3.91
CA ASP A 106 -4.80 -13.17 3.80
C ASP A 106 -5.83 -14.19 3.36
N TRP A 107 -7.09 -14.01 3.76
CA TRP A 107 -8.20 -14.84 3.31
C TRP A 107 -8.40 -14.69 1.80
N HIS A 108 -8.46 -13.46 1.29
CA HIS A 108 -8.61 -13.19 -0.14
C HIS A 108 -7.42 -13.71 -0.95
N PHE A 109 -6.19 -13.52 -0.47
CA PHE A 109 -4.98 -14.10 -1.08
C PHE A 109 -4.99 -15.64 -1.03
N GLY A 110 -5.53 -16.24 0.03
CA GLY A 110 -5.73 -17.68 0.15
C GLY A 110 -6.64 -18.23 -0.95
N LEU A 111 -7.79 -17.60 -1.17
CA LEU A 111 -8.71 -17.95 -2.26
C LEU A 111 -8.06 -17.81 -3.64
N TRP A 112 -7.36 -16.71 -3.88
CA TRP A 112 -6.64 -16.51 -5.14
C TRP A 112 -5.54 -17.56 -5.34
N LYS A 113 -4.76 -17.91 -4.31
CA LYS A 113 -3.73 -18.97 -4.39
C LYS A 113 -4.32 -20.34 -4.77
N VAL A 114 -5.52 -20.67 -4.32
CA VAL A 114 -6.20 -21.91 -4.71
C VAL A 114 -6.52 -21.89 -6.21
N ARG A 115 -7.08 -20.79 -6.72
CA ARG A 115 -7.37 -20.64 -8.15
C ARG A 115 -6.09 -20.64 -8.99
N TRP A 116 -5.10 -19.86 -8.58
CA TRP A 116 -3.80 -19.72 -9.24
C TRP A 116 -3.11 -21.06 -9.46
N ARG A 117 -3.02 -21.91 -8.42
CA ARG A 117 -2.35 -23.23 -8.51
C ARG A 117 -3.03 -24.21 -9.47
N ASN A 118 -4.29 -23.97 -9.82
CA ASN A 118 -5.09 -24.83 -10.68
C ASN A 118 -5.39 -24.19 -12.05
N THR A 119 -4.70 -23.09 -12.39
CA THR A 119 -4.91 -22.38 -13.65
C THR A 119 -3.58 -22.22 -14.38
N THR A 120 -3.58 -22.43 -15.69
CA THR A 120 -2.44 -22.07 -16.55
C THR A 120 -2.49 -20.57 -16.83
N VAL A 121 -1.39 -19.86 -16.56
CA VAL A 121 -1.28 -18.42 -16.70
C VAL A 121 -0.09 -18.11 -17.60
N ASN A 122 -0.34 -17.47 -18.74
CA ASN A 122 0.70 -17.13 -19.72
C ASN A 122 0.87 -15.63 -19.90
N THR A 123 -0.18 -14.85 -19.61
CA THR A 123 -0.23 -13.39 -19.80
C THR A 123 -0.58 -12.66 -18.51
N LEU A 124 -0.43 -11.33 -18.51
CA LEU A 124 -0.84 -10.51 -17.36
C LEU A 124 -2.38 -10.45 -17.26
N GLU A 125 -3.05 -10.50 -18.41
CA GLU A 125 -4.51 -10.61 -18.52
C GLU A 125 -5.01 -11.92 -17.91
N ASP A 126 -4.28 -13.03 -18.07
CA ASP A 126 -4.59 -14.28 -17.38
C ASP A 126 -4.47 -14.11 -15.85
N VAL A 127 -3.47 -13.36 -15.36
CA VAL A 127 -3.35 -13.05 -13.91
C VAL A 127 -4.59 -12.30 -13.43
N VAL A 128 -5.01 -11.25 -14.16
CA VAL A 128 -6.24 -10.49 -13.87
C VAL A 128 -7.44 -11.43 -13.77
N GLU A 129 -7.58 -12.34 -14.74
CA GLU A 129 -8.72 -13.26 -14.77
C GLU A 129 -8.67 -14.29 -13.63
N THR A 130 -7.49 -14.76 -13.22
CA THR A 130 -7.38 -15.64 -12.05
C THR A 130 -7.84 -14.96 -10.77
N VAL A 131 -7.56 -13.66 -10.60
CA VAL A 131 -8.06 -12.89 -9.45
C VAL A 131 -9.58 -12.75 -9.54
N ARG A 132 -10.10 -12.31 -10.68
CA ARG A 132 -11.55 -12.12 -10.89
C ARG A 132 -12.34 -13.39 -10.59
N LEU A 133 -11.87 -14.52 -11.12
CA LEU A 133 -12.52 -15.83 -10.95
C LEU A 133 -12.22 -16.53 -9.63
N SER A 134 -11.37 -15.96 -8.77
CA SER A 134 -11.02 -16.59 -7.48
C SER A 134 -12.11 -16.45 -6.41
N SER A 135 -13.09 -15.56 -6.61
CA SER A 135 -14.21 -15.37 -5.71
C SER A 135 -15.54 -15.54 -6.46
N ARG A 136 -16.46 -16.33 -5.90
CA ARG A 136 -17.74 -16.66 -6.58
C ARG A 136 -18.66 -15.44 -6.78
N ASN A 137 -18.55 -14.44 -5.89
CA ASN A 137 -19.44 -13.28 -5.86
C ASN A 137 -18.71 -11.96 -6.16
N GLY A 138 -17.52 -12.00 -6.80
CA GLY A 138 -16.79 -10.78 -7.17
C GLY A 138 -16.16 -10.01 -6.00
N HIS A 139 -15.88 -10.69 -4.88
CA HIS A 139 -15.16 -10.11 -3.74
C HIS A 139 -13.69 -9.79 -4.05
N ASN A 140 -13.08 -10.49 -5.00
CA ASN A 140 -11.72 -10.24 -5.46
C ASN A 140 -11.75 -9.45 -6.77
N ILE A 141 -11.33 -8.19 -6.71
CA ILE A 141 -11.40 -7.26 -7.83
C ILE A 141 -9.97 -6.96 -8.28
N PRO A 142 -9.54 -7.41 -9.47
CA PRO A 142 -8.23 -7.06 -10.00
C PRO A 142 -8.19 -5.61 -10.45
N HIS A 143 -7.05 -4.97 -10.25
CA HIS A 143 -6.74 -3.65 -10.79
C HIS A 143 -5.29 -3.63 -11.27
N LEU A 144 -5.10 -3.45 -12.57
CA LEU A 144 -3.76 -3.28 -13.13
C LEU A 144 -3.28 -1.87 -12.86
N VAL A 145 -2.03 -1.70 -12.43
CA VAL A 145 -1.50 -0.36 -12.16
C VAL A 145 -1.42 0.52 -13.41
N GLN A 146 -1.38 -0.10 -14.58
CA GLN A 146 -1.39 0.52 -15.89
C GLN A 146 -2.79 0.50 -16.55
N ASP A 147 -3.85 0.39 -15.74
CA ASP A 147 -5.23 0.45 -16.22
C ASP A 147 -5.44 1.72 -17.08
N PRO A 148 -6.00 1.61 -18.29
CA PRO A 148 -6.09 2.72 -19.22
C PRO A 148 -7.08 3.80 -18.79
N GLU A 149 -8.10 3.45 -18.00
CA GLU A 149 -9.13 4.38 -17.53
C GLU A 149 -8.72 5.03 -16.21
N ASN A 150 -8.11 4.25 -15.31
CA ASN A 150 -7.74 4.71 -13.99
C ASN A 150 -6.35 4.18 -13.57
N PRO A 151 -5.26 4.70 -14.17
CA PRO A 151 -3.91 4.24 -13.87
C PRO A 151 -3.44 4.69 -12.48
N VAL A 152 -2.64 3.84 -11.83
CA VAL A 152 -1.98 4.18 -10.57
C VAL A 152 -0.75 5.05 -10.87
N GLN A 153 -0.81 6.30 -10.44
CA GLN A 153 0.35 7.18 -10.45
C GLN A 153 1.23 6.90 -9.23
N PHE A 154 2.53 6.73 -9.47
CA PHE A 154 3.50 6.47 -8.41
C PHE A 154 4.28 7.73 -8.07
N TYR A 155 4.47 7.97 -6.78
CA TYR A 155 5.07 9.21 -6.29
C TYR A 155 6.23 8.95 -5.33
N ASN A 156 7.20 9.88 -5.30
CA ASN A 156 8.30 9.83 -4.35
C ASN A 156 7.91 10.41 -2.98
N TRP A 157 6.99 9.74 -2.29
CA TRP A 157 6.50 10.11 -0.96
C TRP A 157 7.62 10.26 0.06
N THR A 158 8.60 9.36 0.04
CA THR A 158 9.68 9.33 1.04
C THR A 158 10.49 10.62 1.04
N GLU A 159 11.01 11.05 -0.12
CA GLU A 159 11.80 12.29 -0.18
C GLU A 159 10.94 13.55 -0.03
N PHE A 160 9.68 13.51 -0.49
CA PHE A 160 8.75 14.62 -0.35
C PHE A 160 8.35 14.92 1.10
N LEU A 161 8.14 13.89 1.91
CA LEU A 161 7.71 14.03 3.31
C LEU A 161 8.87 14.25 4.29
N LYS A 162 10.07 13.78 3.93
CA LYS A 162 11.31 13.92 4.72
C LYS A 162 11.64 15.34 5.19
N PRO A 163 11.48 16.44 4.42
CA PRO A 163 11.73 17.78 4.93
C PRO A 163 10.69 18.27 5.94
N VAL A 164 9.52 17.63 6.01
CA VAL A 164 8.39 18.06 6.85
C VAL A 164 8.31 17.29 8.17
N PHE A 165 8.54 15.97 8.13
CA PHE A 165 8.36 15.11 9.29
C PHE A 165 9.70 14.59 9.84
N LYS A 166 9.78 14.52 11.17
CA LYS A 166 10.80 13.80 11.93
C LYS A 166 10.44 12.32 11.96
N PRO A 167 11.42 11.42 11.92
CA PRO A 167 11.16 10.01 12.14
C PRO A 167 10.67 9.78 13.57
N ILE A 168 9.73 8.85 13.73
CA ILE A 168 9.30 8.35 15.04
C ILE A 168 10.43 7.47 15.59
N PRO A 169 10.96 7.78 16.79
CA PRO A 169 12.00 6.95 17.41
C PRO A 169 11.43 5.56 17.74
N ASN A 170 12.24 4.52 17.56
CA ASN A 170 11.82 3.13 17.85
C ASN A 170 10.51 2.71 17.16
N LEU A 171 10.21 3.24 15.97
CA LEU A 171 8.95 2.98 15.25
C LEU A 171 8.57 1.49 15.21
N LEU A 172 9.55 0.59 15.07
CA LEU A 172 9.31 -0.85 15.00
C LEU A 172 8.75 -1.46 16.29
N SER A 173 8.93 -0.85 17.46
CA SER A 173 8.37 -1.35 18.72
C SER A 173 6.90 -0.98 18.95
N TYR A 174 6.36 -0.04 18.16
CA TYR A 174 4.96 0.37 18.25
C TYR A 174 4.10 -0.41 17.26
N HIS A 175 2.85 -0.73 17.61
CA HIS A 175 1.93 -1.44 16.71
C HIS A 175 0.74 -0.59 16.29
N HIS A 176 0.40 0.45 17.06
CA HIS A 176 -0.71 1.33 16.71
C HIS A 176 -0.21 2.77 16.57
N PHE A 177 -0.66 3.44 15.51
CA PHE A 177 -0.34 4.83 15.20
C PHE A 177 -1.62 5.55 14.84
N ARG A 178 -2.00 6.56 15.61
CA ARG A 178 -3.22 7.33 15.40
C ARG A 178 -2.87 8.80 15.17
N MET A 179 -3.44 9.38 14.11
CA MET A 179 -3.31 10.79 13.78
C MET A 179 -4.69 11.39 13.52
N THR A 180 -4.88 12.62 13.99
CA THR A 180 -6.18 13.28 14.01
C THR A 180 -6.03 14.77 13.71
N SER A 181 -7.04 15.36 13.09
CA SER A 181 -7.02 16.77 12.65
C SER A 181 -7.07 17.77 13.80
N ASP A 182 -7.52 17.36 14.99
CA ASP A 182 -7.54 18.17 16.22
C ASP A 182 -6.13 18.42 16.81
N LYS A 183 -5.18 17.53 16.51
CA LYS A 183 -3.78 17.61 16.97
C LYS A 183 -2.80 17.47 15.79
N PRO A 184 -2.76 18.46 14.88
CA PRO A 184 -1.85 18.47 13.74
C PRO A 184 -0.39 18.21 14.13
N GLY A 185 0.27 17.30 13.41
CA GLY A 185 1.70 17.03 13.59
C GLY A 185 2.07 16.16 14.79
N ILE A 186 1.09 15.67 15.55
CA ILE A 186 1.27 14.68 16.62
C ILE A 186 0.77 13.32 16.13
N VAL A 187 1.61 12.30 16.27
CA VAL A 187 1.21 10.91 16.12
C VAL A 187 1.14 10.29 17.50
N TYR A 188 -0.01 9.76 17.82
CA TYR A 188 -0.25 8.97 19.01
C TYR A 188 0.18 7.54 18.75
N VAL A 189 1.07 6.99 19.58
CA VAL A 189 1.64 5.65 19.40
C VAL A 189 1.34 4.74 20.60
N ARG A 190 1.09 3.46 20.33
CA ARG A 190 0.99 2.42 21.36
C ARG A 190 1.84 1.22 20.99
N ARG A 191 2.50 0.62 21.99
CA ARG A 191 3.27 -0.62 21.81
C ARG A 191 2.32 -1.79 21.60
N TYR A 192 1.35 -1.96 22.49
CA TYR A 192 0.26 -2.92 22.34
C TYR A 192 -1.10 -2.25 22.53
N ALA A 193 -2.18 -2.91 22.12
CA ALA A 193 -3.53 -2.36 22.22
C ALA A 193 -3.94 -2.00 23.66
N SER A 194 -3.39 -2.72 24.65
CA SER A 194 -3.61 -2.51 26.09
C SER A 194 -2.78 -1.38 26.70
N ASP A 195 -1.76 -0.89 26.00
CA ASP A 195 -0.83 0.09 26.56
C ASP A 195 -1.37 1.51 26.48
N ALA A 196 -0.88 2.35 27.39
CA ALA A 196 -1.15 3.77 27.35
C ALA A 196 -0.60 4.40 26.06
N GLU A 197 -1.29 5.42 25.58
CA GLU A 197 -0.93 6.12 24.37
C GLU A 197 0.16 7.17 24.65
N GLU A 198 1.21 7.16 23.83
CA GLU A 198 2.30 8.13 23.89
C GLU A 198 2.14 9.13 22.74
N ALA A 199 2.25 10.43 23.01
CA ALA A 199 2.18 11.46 21.98
C ALA A 199 3.59 11.77 21.43
N VAL A 200 3.78 11.59 20.12
CA VAL A 200 5.04 11.89 19.43
C VAL A 200 4.85 13.03 18.44
N LYS A 201 5.48 14.17 18.68
CA LYS A 201 5.49 15.30 17.73
C LYS A 201 6.44 14.99 16.56
N ILE A 202 5.86 14.75 15.38
CA ILE A 202 6.63 14.46 14.17
C ILE A 202 6.81 15.68 13.26
N LEU A 203 5.95 16.70 13.34
CA LEU A 203 6.10 17.88 12.49
C LEU A 203 7.35 18.69 12.89
N LYS A 204 8.20 19.02 11.90
CA LYS A 204 9.47 19.72 12.14
C LYS A 204 9.30 21.18 12.50
N LYS A 205 8.34 21.85 11.87
CA LYS A 205 8.00 23.27 12.07
C LYS A 205 6.57 23.35 12.62
N ASP A 206 6.22 24.41 13.34
CA ASP A 206 4.85 24.55 13.86
C ASP A 206 3.82 24.88 12.78
N SER A 207 4.29 25.29 11.59
CA SER A 207 3.47 25.43 10.39
C SER A 207 3.76 24.33 9.39
N PHE A 208 2.70 23.73 8.86
CA PHE A 208 2.76 22.83 7.73
C PHE A 208 2.61 23.66 6.44
N VAL A 209 3.64 23.61 5.60
CA VAL A 209 3.60 24.18 4.25
C VAL A 209 4.12 23.10 3.31
N LEU A 210 3.20 22.34 2.73
CA LEU A 210 3.50 21.38 1.69
C LEU A 210 2.33 21.43 0.70
N ASN A 211 2.54 22.17 -0.39
CA ASN A 211 1.53 22.33 -1.42
C ASN A 211 1.78 21.35 -2.55
N GLY A 212 0.70 20.78 -3.08
CA GLY A 212 0.74 19.90 -4.24
C GLY A 212 1.08 18.45 -3.93
N MET A 213 1.28 17.70 -5.02
CA MET A 213 1.62 16.28 -5.00
C MET A 213 3.14 16.08 -5.02
N PRO A 214 3.66 14.96 -4.49
CA PRO A 214 5.06 14.63 -4.65
C PRO A 214 5.43 14.47 -6.15
N PRO A 215 6.72 14.54 -6.51
CA PRO A 215 7.16 14.22 -7.86
C PRO A 215 6.74 12.80 -8.27
N GLN A 216 6.18 12.68 -9.46
CA GLN A 216 5.83 11.40 -10.06
C GLN A 216 7.11 10.61 -10.43
N LEU A 217 7.04 9.31 -10.27
CA LEU A 217 8.08 8.35 -10.62
C LEU A 217 7.70 7.66 -11.92
N GLU A 218 8.63 7.63 -12.87
CA GLU A 218 8.41 6.98 -14.17
C GLU A 218 8.93 5.53 -14.16
N PRO A 219 8.21 4.59 -14.81
CA PRO A 219 8.70 3.24 -15.05
C PRO A 219 9.94 3.24 -15.93
N LEU A 220 10.98 2.54 -15.45
CA LEU A 220 12.17 2.25 -16.25
C LEU A 220 11.88 1.21 -17.35
N GLY A 221 10.76 0.48 -17.24
CA GLY A 221 10.43 -0.61 -18.12
C GLY A 221 11.27 -1.87 -17.84
N LEU A 222 11.16 -2.84 -18.75
CA LEU A 222 12.04 -4.01 -18.76
C LEU A 222 13.38 -3.65 -19.40
N SER A 223 14.49 -4.15 -18.84
CA SER A 223 15.79 -4.06 -19.51
C SER A 223 15.75 -4.79 -20.85
N ALA A 224 16.59 -4.36 -21.81
CA ALA A 224 16.68 -5.03 -23.11
C ALA A 224 16.94 -6.54 -22.95
N GLU A 225 17.90 -6.92 -22.09
CA GLU A 225 18.19 -8.32 -21.76
C GLU A 225 16.95 -9.08 -21.29
N ARG A 226 16.12 -8.47 -20.42
CA ARG A 226 14.90 -9.11 -19.92
C ARG A 226 13.81 -9.20 -20.98
N GLN A 227 13.72 -8.23 -21.89
CA GLN A 227 12.81 -8.29 -23.04
C GLN A 227 13.18 -9.47 -23.95
N TRP A 228 14.45 -9.57 -24.35
CA TRP A 228 14.95 -10.70 -25.15
C TRP A 228 14.68 -12.04 -24.46
N TYR A 229 14.99 -12.15 -23.16
CA TYR A 229 14.77 -13.36 -22.38
C TYR A 229 13.32 -13.87 -22.37
N LEU A 230 12.34 -12.95 -22.37
CA LEU A 230 10.91 -13.29 -22.34
C LEU A 230 10.34 -13.64 -23.72
N HIS A 231 11.04 -13.28 -24.80
CA HIS A 231 10.59 -13.45 -26.18
C HIS A 231 11.40 -14.47 -27.00
N ASP A 232 12.59 -14.87 -26.52
CA ASP A 232 13.29 -16.12 -26.92
C ASP A 232 12.65 -17.35 -26.27
#